data_AF-A0A378QR09-F1
#
_entry.id   AF-A0A378QR09-F1
#
_cell.length_a   1.000
_cell.length_b   1.000
_cell.length_c   1.000
_cell.angle_alpha   90.00
_cell.angle_beta   90.00
_cell.angle_gamma   90.00
#
_symmetry.space_group_name_H-M   'P 1'
#
loop_
_entity.id
_entity.type
_entity.pdbx_description
1 polymer ?
#
loop_
_entity_poly.entity_id
_entity_poly.type
_entity_poly.pdbx_seq_one_letter_code
_entity_poly.pdbx_strand_id
1 'polypeptide(L)'
;MEYLEFNLFTLSFDEFQLLYVLLNANNLLNDLPLALKKASIGQEEKITKALYKDYSNFKQALFDNLTKHNSQFDQFVLFSKTQKLLDRLLFIFFAEDSRLLPANTAHTMIKEWEQAKALKLNISIYGHLKNYFNYLNTGYKDEHTEIFAYNGGLFKPDEILDNLVISDDVLYTHIKKLADYDFKSEIDVNILGHIFENSLNEIDEIKAKMNGETLEKSQSKRKKDGVFYTPKYITSYIVQNTIGKLCDDKKARLTSSTPNTSPTAKRKPKKNSIKTYKPTAHGYLILPSATLRVVVGRF
;
A
#
# COMPACT_ATOMS: atom_id res chain seq x y z
N MET A 1 14.94 -1.58 -17.24
CA MET A 1 14.71 -0.15 -17.53
C MET A 1 13.27 0.16 -17.14
N GLU A 2 13.06 1.23 -16.38
CA GLU A 2 11.72 1.80 -16.18
C GLU A 2 11.40 2.74 -17.35
N TYR A 3 10.11 2.90 -17.63
CA TYR A 3 9.59 3.66 -18.77
C TYR A 3 8.21 4.19 -18.42
N LEU A 4 7.85 5.36 -18.97
CA LEU A 4 6.47 5.83 -19.00
C LEU A 4 5.81 5.31 -20.29
N GLU A 5 4.64 4.71 -20.15
CA GLU A 5 3.79 4.32 -21.28
C GLU A 5 2.74 5.41 -21.54
N PHE A 6 2.69 5.89 -22.77
CA PHE A 6 1.67 6.82 -23.22
C PHE A 6 0.81 6.14 -24.30
N ASN A 7 -0.49 5.97 -24.05
CA ASN A 7 -1.43 5.50 -25.07
C ASN A 7 -1.86 6.69 -25.92
N LEU A 8 -1.24 6.84 -27.09
CA LEU A 8 -1.40 8.03 -27.94
C LEU A 8 -2.84 8.29 -28.43
N PHE A 9 -3.73 7.30 -28.33
CA PHE A 9 -5.14 7.42 -28.73
C PHE A 9 -6.10 7.76 -27.58
N THR A 10 -5.65 7.69 -26.33
CA THR A 10 -6.47 7.96 -25.13
C THR A 10 -5.77 8.85 -24.11
N LEU A 11 -4.80 9.66 -24.56
CA LEU A 11 -4.11 10.65 -23.74
C LEU A 11 -5.13 11.62 -23.12
N SER A 12 -5.10 11.76 -21.80
CA SER A 12 -5.60 12.95 -21.12
C SER A 12 -4.75 14.17 -21.45
N PHE A 13 -5.28 15.37 -21.18
CA PHE A 13 -4.55 16.61 -21.40
C PHE A 13 -3.26 16.67 -20.56
N ASP A 14 -3.31 16.22 -19.30
CA ASP A 14 -2.18 16.22 -18.38
C ASP A 14 -1.08 15.25 -18.83
N GLU A 15 -1.46 14.05 -19.30
CA GLU A 15 -0.51 13.09 -19.91
C GLU A 15 0.11 13.65 -21.19
N PHE A 16 -0.64 14.40 -22.01
CA PHE A 16 -0.11 15.07 -23.19
C PHE A 16 0.85 16.20 -22.82
N GLN A 17 0.55 17.00 -21.78
CA GLN A 17 1.46 18.03 -21.27
C GLN A 17 2.78 17.42 -20.79
N LEU A 18 2.71 16.33 -20.01
CA LEU A 18 3.90 15.60 -19.57
C LEU A 18 4.68 15.05 -20.78
N LEU A 19 4.01 14.36 -21.70
CA LEU A 19 4.62 13.83 -22.93
C LEU A 19 5.34 14.93 -23.73
N TYR A 20 4.70 16.08 -23.90
CA TYR A 20 5.28 17.24 -24.59
C TYR A 20 6.49 17.81 -23.83
N VAL A 21 6.40 17.94 -22.50
CA VAL A 21 7.54 18.39 -21.68
C VAL A 21 8.73 17.45 -21.81
N LEU A 22 8.49 16.13 -21.87
CA LEU A 22 9.54 15.11 -21.98
C LEU A 22 10.18 15.02 -23.37
N LEU A 23 9.42 15.27 -24.44
CA LEU A 23 9.88 15.05 -25.82
C LEU A 23 10.13 16.32 -26.63
N ASN A 24 9.78 17.50 -26.12
CA ASN A 24 10.11 18.75 -26.81
C ASN A 24 11.62 18.89 -26.98
N ALA A 25 12.06 19.20 -28.21
CA ALA A 25 13.48 19.28 -28.54
C ALA A 25 14.26 20.26 -27.66
N ASN A 26 13.68 21.42 -27.31
CA ASN A 26 14.34 22.39 -26.44
C ASN A 26 14.48 21.85 -25.01
N ASN A 27 13.53 21.05 -24.53
CA ASN A 27 13.60 20.47 -23.19
C ASN A 27 14.63 19.34 -23.11
N LEU A 28 14.69 18.49 -24.14
CA LEU A 28 15.70 17.44 -24.27
C LEU A 28 17.12 18.03 -24.36
N LEU A 29 17.32 19.07 -25.17
CA LEU A 29 18.63 19.72 -25.33
C LEU A 29 19.11 20.50 -24.10
N ASN A 30 18.20 20.86 -23.20
CA ASN A 30 18.50 21.56 -21.94
C ASN A 30 18.44 20.64 -20.70
N ASP A 31 18.47 19.31 -20.89
CA ASP A 31 18.41 18.29 -19.80
C ASP A 31 17.20 18.44 -18.85
N LEU A 32 16.13 19.13 -19.24
CA LEU A 32 14.98 19.40 -18.37
C LEU A 32 14.31 18.11 -17.85
N PRO A 33 14.11 17.05 -18.66
CA PRO A 33 13.62 15.76 -18.15
C PRO A 33 14.52 15.14 -17.07
N LEU A 34 15.85 15.28 -17.21
CA LEU A 34 16.81 14.79 -16.21
C LEU A 34 16.80 15.65 -14.93
N ALA A 35 16.59 16.96 -15.05
CA ALA A 35 16.43 17.86 -13.91
C ALA A 35 15.13 17.59 -13.14
N LEU A 36 13.99 17.48 -13.84
CA LEU A 36 12.69 17.12 -13.25
C LEU A 36 12.75 15.79 -12.52
N LYS A 37 13.39 14.78 -13.14
CA LYS A 37 13.65 13.47 -12.53
C LYS A 37 14.42 13.58 -11.21
N LYS A 38 15.55 14.30 -11.19
CA LYS A 38 16.37 14.48 -9.98
C LYS A 38 15.59 15.23 -8.89
N ALA A 39 14.76 16.20 -9.28
CA ALA A 39 13.90 16.94 -8.35
C ALA A 39 12.81 16.03 -7.75
N SER A 40 12.20 15.16 -8.56
CA SER A 40 11.19 14.18 -8.14
C SER A 40 11.74 13.20 -7.09
N ILE A 41 12.84 12.50 -7.40
CA ILE A 41 13.53 11.61 -6.45
C ILE A 41 13.91 12.36 -5.16
N GLY A 42 14.41 13.60 -5.29
CA GLY A 42 14.75 14.46 -4.15
C GLY A 42 13.54 14.95 -3.33
N GLN A 43 12.33 14.85 -3.88
CA GLN A 43 11.06 15.15 -3.20
C GLN A 43 10.49 13.88 -2.56
N GLU A 44 10.46 12.75 -3.26
CA GLU A 44 10.16 11.42 -2.71
C GLU A 44 10.99 11.16 -1.45
N GLU A 45 12.32 11.35 -1.51
CA GLU A 45 13.21 11.17 -0.36
C GLU A 45 12.86 12.05 0.84
N LYS A 46 12.34 13.27 0.62
CA LYS A 46 11.93 14.19 1.70
C LYS A 46 10.62 13.74 2.32
N ILE A 47 9.63 13.42 1.49
CA ILE A 47 8.31 12.93 1.93
C ILE A 47 8.50 11.64 2.71
N THR A 48 9.29 10.71 2.18
CA THR A 48 9.76 9.49 2.85
C THR A 48 10.31 9.80 4.25
N LYS A 49 11.30 10.69 4.37
CA LYS A 49 11.93 11.04 5.66
C LYS A 49 10.96 11.71 6.63
N ALA A 50 9.98 12.49 6.12
CA ALA A 50 8.92 13.09 6.93
C ALA A 50 7.95 12.02 7.46
N LEU A 51 7.47 11.12 6.60
CA LEU A 51 6.62 9.98 6.96
C LEU A 51 7.29 9.12 8.05
N TYR A 52 8.56 8.75 7.88
CA TYR A 52 9.32 8.01 8.90
C TYR A 52 9.29 8.69 10.26
N LYS A 53 9.57 10.00 10.27
CA LYS A 53 9.62 10.79 11.49
C LYS A 53 8.24 10.82 12.15
N ASP A 54 7.18 11.02 11.38
CA ASP A 54 5.82 11.13 11.90
C ASP A 54 5.23 9.79 12.35
N TYR A 55 5.55 8.70 11.67
CA TYR A 55 5.27 7.33 12.10
C TYR A 55 6.02 6.97 13.39
N SER A 56 7.31 7.29 13.48
CA SER A 56 8.12 7.06 14.68
C SER A 56 7.61 7.87 15.89
N ASN A 57 7.27 9.15 15.67
CA ASN A 57 6.62 9.99 16.68
C ASN A 57 5.28 9.40 17.13
N PHE A 58 4.44 8.91 16.22
CA PHE A 58 3.17 8.27 16.56
C PHE A 58 3.40 7.01 17.39
N LYS A 59 4.34 6.15 16.97
CA LYS A 59 4.67 4.92 17.69
C LYS A 59 5.13 5.20 19.12
N GLN A 60 6.00 6.19 19.32
CA GLN A 60 6.43 6.60 20.65
C GLN A 60 5.24 7.16 21.47
N ALA A 61 4.50 8.13 20.93
CA ALA A 61 3.37 8.74 21.63
C ALA A 61 2.28 7.73 22.00
N LEU A 62 1.99 6.77 21.13
CA LEU A 62 1.03 5.69 21.36
C LEU A 62 1.53 4.71 22.42
N PHE A 63 2.80 4.35 22.41
CA PHE A 63 3.40 3.47 23.41
C PHE A 63 3.46 4.13 24.81
N ASP A 64 3.87 5.40 24.87
CA ASP A 64 3.90 6.19 26.10
C ASP A 64 2.49 6.41 26.65
N ASN A 65 1.48 6.56 25.78
CA ASN A 65 0.09 6.62 26.18
C ASN A 65 -0.41 5.26 26.73
N LEU A 66 -0.13 4.17 26.02
CA LEU A 66 -0.54 2.83 26.42
C LEU A 66 0.07 2.41 27.75
N THR A 67 1.37 2.63 27.96
CA THR A 67 2.07 2.32 29.22
C THR A 67 1.56 3.17 30.39
N LYS A 68 1.24 4.45 30.15
CA LYS A 68 0.67 5.34 31.17
C LYS A 68 -0.75 4.95 31.60
N HIS A 69 -1.60 4.52 30.67
CA HIS A 69 -3.03 4.27 30.93
C HIS A 69 -3.38 2.80 31.20
N ASN A 70 -2.44 1.86 31.00
CA ASN A 70 -2.69 0.42 31.10
C ASN A 70 -1.59 -0.32 31.90
N SER A 71 -1.20 0.25 33.04
CA SER A 71 -0.11 -0.27 33.90
C SER A 71 -0.33 -1.68 34.47
N GLN A 72 -1.53 -2.25 34.32
CA GLN A 72 -1.82 -3.65 34.63
C GLN A 72 -1.22 -4.65 33.64
N PHE A 73 -0.78 -4.21 32.45
CA PHE A 73 -0.14 -5.07 31.46
C PHE A 73 1.37 -4.85 31.40
N ASP A 74 2.09 -5.94 31.12
CA ASP A 74 3.52 -5.89 30.85
C ASP A 74 3.86 -4.96 29.67
N GLN A 75 4.96 -4.21 29.81
CA GLN A 75 5.36 -3.20 28.84
C GLN A 75 5.79 -3.81 27.49
N PHE A 76 6.33 -5.04 27.45
CA PHE A 76 6.61 -5.72 26.18
C PHE A 76 5.31 -6.18 25.49
N VAL A 77 4.30 -6.62 26.25
CA VAL A 77 2.95 -6.88 25.72
C VAL A 77 2.36 -5.60 25.12
N LEU A 78 2.38 -4.47 25.86
CA LEU A 78 1.89 -3.18 25.36
C LEU A 78 2.63 -2.69 24.11
N PHE A 79 3.94 -2.90 24.03
CA PHE A 79 4.72 -2.60 22.84
C PHE A 79 4.28 -3.44 21.63
N SER A 80 4.04 -4.74 21.83
CA SER A 80 3.51 -5.61 20.78
C SER A 80 2.11 -5.16 20.31
N LYS A 81 1.25 -4.69 21.22
CA LYS A 81 -0.08 -4.16 20.86
C LYS A 81 0.00 -2.80 20.17
N THR A 82 0.96 -1.95 20.54
CA THR A 82 1.30 -0.71 19.83
C THR A 82 1.62 -1.02 18.36
N GLN A 83 2.55 -1.95 18.11
CA GLN A 83 2.95 -2.32 16.75
C GLN A 83 1.76 -2.88 15.95
N LYS A 84 0.98 -3.81 16.53
CA LYS A 84 -0.21 -4.37 15.86
C LYS A 84 -1.27 -3.31 15.52
N LEU A 85 -1.47 -2.30 16.36
CA LEU A 85 -2.39 -1.20 16.05
C LEU A 85 -1.86 -0.29 14.93
N LEU A 86 -0.56 0.00 14.93
CA LEU A 86 0.08 0.75 13.84
C LEU A 86 0.02 -0.02 12.53
N ASP A 87 0.28 -1.33 12.53
CA ASP A 87 0.21 -2.19 11.34
C ASP A 87 -1.20 -2.19 10.73
N ARG A 88 -2.26 -2.21 11.57
CA ARG A 88 -3.66 -2.10 11.15
C ARG A 88 -3.96 -0.75 10.49
N LEU A 89 -3.44 0.35 11.04
CA LEU A 89 -3.62 1.71 10.49
C LEU A 89 -2.81 1.91 9.19
N LEU A 90 -1.57 1.43 9.16
CA LEU A 90 -0.69 1.48 8.00
C LEU A 90 -1.27 0.69 6.81
N PHE A 91 -1.93 -0.44 7.09
CA PHE A 91 -2.70 -1.16 6.07
C PHE A 91 -3.85 -0.30 5.52
N ILE A 92 -4.60 0.41 6.37
CA ILE A 92 -5.72 1.27 5.93
C ILE A 92 -5.22 2.37 5.00
N PHE A 93 -4.16 3.11 5.40
CA PHE A 93 -3.60 4.19 4.60
C PHE A 93 -3.11 3.70 3.22
N PHE A 94 -2.44 2.55 3.18
CA PHE A 94 -2.01 1.95 1.91
C PHE A 94 -3.19 1.43 1.07
N ALA A 95 -4.24 0.92 1.71
CA ALA A 95 -5.37 0.28 1.06
C ALA A 95 -6.34 1.27 0.40
N GLU A 96 -6.54 2.46 0.96
CA GLU A 96 -7.37 3.51 0.34
C GLU A 96 -6.78 4.00 -0.99
N ASP A 97 -5.49 4.35 -1.04
CA ASP A 97 -4.83 4.80 -2.27
C ASP A 97 -4.68 3.67 -3.31
N SER A 98 -4.50 2.44 -2.83
CA SER A 98 -4.48 1.23 -3.66
C SER A 98 -5.86 0.83 -4.22
N ARG A 99 -6.94 1.55 -3.86
CA ARG A 99 -8.35 1.21 -4.21
C ARG A 99 -8.80 -0.17 -3.70
N LEU A 100 -8.18 -0.64 -2.62
CA LEU A 100 -8.65 -1.78 -1.83
C LEU A 100 -9.73 -1.34 -0.82
N LEU A 101 -9.70 -0.07 -0.41
CA LEU A 101 -10.75 0.58 0.36
C LEU A 101 -11.31 1.79 -0.40
N PRO A 102 -12.47 2.33 0.01
CA PRO A 102 -12.93 3.64 -0.43
C PRO A 102 -11.84 4.71 -0.23
N ALA A 103 -11.76 5.69 -1.13
CA ALA A 103 -10.78 6.78 -1.02
C ALA A 103 -11.07 7.65 0.21
N ASN A 104 -10.03 8.07 0.93
CA ASN A 104 -10.12 8.85 2.18
C ASN A 104 -10.91 8.13 3.29
N THR A 105 -10.83 6.80 3.34
CA THR A 105 -11.32 5.98 4.46
C THR A 105 -10.74 6.46 5.78
N ALA A 106 -9.44 6.76 5.87
CA ALA A 106 -8.83 7.20 7.13
C ALA A 106 -9.38 8.56 7.62
N HIS A 107 -9.49 9.55 6.74
CA HIS A 107 -10.15 10.83 7.09
C HIS A 107 -11.64 10.62 7.41
N THR A 108 -12.31 9.69 6.74
CA THR A 108 -13.72 9.36 7.00
C THR A 108 -13.91 8.81 8.42
N MET A 109 -13.06 7.87 8.88
CA MET A 109 -13.08 7.37 10.26
C MET A 109 -12.99 8.52 11.29
N ILE A 110 -12.08 9.47 11.07
CA ILE A 110 -11.90 10.62 11.98
C ILE A 110 -13.12 11.56 11.93
N LYS A 111 -13.63 11.85 10.73
CA LYS A 111 -14.79 12.74 10.52
C LYS A 111 -16.09 12.19 11.11
N GLU A 112 -16.33 10.88 10.98
CA GLU A 112 -17.49 10.22 11.59
C GLU A 112 -17.44 10.28 13.11
N TRP A 113 -16.26 10.08 13.71
CA TRP A 113 -16.07 10.27 15.15
C TRP A 113 -16.28 11.73 15.59
N GLU A 114 -15.76 12.71 14.83
CA GLU A 114 -16.00 14.14 15.11
C GLU A 114 -17.51 14.46 15.09
N GLN A 115 -18.26 13.92 14.13
CA GLN A 115 -19.71 14.07 14.02
C GLN A 115 -20.45 13.42 15.20
N ALA A 116 -20.11 12.19 15.56
CA ALA A 116 -20.70 11.50 16.70
C ALA A 116 -20.44 12.25 18.03
N LYS A 117 -19.23 12.78 18.20
CA LYS A 117 -18.84 13.62 19.35
C LYS A 117 -19.63 14.94 19.38
N ALA A 118 -19.87 15.58 18.23
CA ALA A 118 -20.74 16.75 18.12
C ALA A 118 -22.20 16.45 18.50
N LEU A 119 -22.69 15.24 18.20
CA LEU A 119 -23.98 14.71 18.65
C LEU A 119 -23.99 14.25 20.13
N LYS A 120 -22.90 14.46 20.88
CA LYS A 120 -22.72 14.05 22.28
C LYS A 120 -22.81 12.54 22.51
N LEU A 121 -22.54 11.73 21.49
CA LEU A 121 -22.43 10.28 21.63
C LEU A 121 -21.11 9.95 22.36
N ASN A 122 -21.20 9.10 23.39
CA ASN A 122 -20.03 8.68 24.17
C ASN A 122 -19.25 7.57 23.46
N ILE A 123 -18.53 7.93 22.40
CA ILE A 123 -17.63 7.02 21.66
C ILE A 123 -16.20 7.55 21.62
N SER A 124 -15.23 6.66 21.86
CA SER A 124 -13.81 6.95 21.64
C SER A 124 -13.44 6.68 20.17
N ILE A 125 -12.36 7.31 19.70
CA ILE A 125 -11.78 7.04 18.38
C ILE A 125 -11.42 5.56 18.27
N TYR A 126 -10.79 5.02 19.31
CA TYR A 126 -10.40 3.61 19.30
C TYR A 126 -11.61 2.66 19.22
N GLY A 127 -12.71 3.00 19.90
CA GLY A 127 -13.98 2.28 19.77
C GLY A 127 -14.51 2.29 18.33
N HIS A 128 -14.44 3.44 17.66
CA HIS A 128 -14.88 3.58 16.26
C HIS A 128 -13.97 2.83 15.28
N LEU A 129 -12.64 2.92 15.44
CA LEU A 129 -11.66 2.20 14.62
C LEU A 129 -11.86 0.67 14.68
N LYS A 130 -12.28 0.12 15.83
CA LYS A 130 -12.57 -1.32 15.95
C LYS A 130 -13.71 -1.78 15.04
N ASN A 131 -14.67 -0.92 14.69
CA ASN A 131 -15.72 -1.25 13.72
C ASN A 131 -15.11 -1.52 12.34
N TYR A 132 -14.23 -0.63 11.88
CA TYR A 132 -13.50 -0.79 10.63
C TYR A 132 -12.52 -1.98 10.64
N PHE A 133 -11.84 -2.23 11.76
CA PHE A 133 -11.03 -3.45 11.89
C PHE A 133 -11.89 -4.71 11.75
N ASN A 134 -13.12 -4.71 12.29
CA ASN A 134 -14.04 -5.81 12.07
C ASN A 134 -14.49 -5.91 10.60
N TYR A 135 -14.78 -4.79 9.92
CA TYR A 135 -15.10 -4.79 8.47
C TYR A 135 -13.95 -5.36 7.63
N LEU A 136 -12.69 -5.04 7.95
CA LEU A 136 -11.49 -5.59 7.30
C LEU A 136 -11.26 -7.09 7.62
N ASN A 137 -11.74 -7.54 8.78
CA ASN A 137 -11.69 -8.94 9.21
C ASN A 137 -12.77 -9.79 8.53
N THR A 138 -14.04 -9.38 8.59
CA THR A 138 -15.19 -10.19 8.15
C THR A 138 -15.72 -9.84 6.76
N GLY A 139 -15.30 -8.70 6.19
CA GLY A 139 -15.98 -8.04 5.09
C GLY A 139 -17.16 -7.19 5.58
N TYR A 140 -17.56 -6.21 4.78
CA TYR A 140 -18.72 -5.36 5.01
C TYR A 140 -19.33 -4.92 3.68
N LYS A 141 -20.66 -4.80 3.61
CA LYS A 141 -21.37 -4.31 2.43
C LYS A 141 -22.68 -3.63 2.79
N ASP A 142 -22.87 -2.42 2.27
CA ASP A 142 -24.15 -1.70 2.28
C ASP A 142 -24.49 -1.19 0.85
N GLU A 143 -25.41 -0.22 0.74
CA GLU A 143 -25.85 0.36 -0.54
C GLU A 143 -24.79 1.24 -1.22
N HIS A 144 -23.75 1.67 -0.51
CA HIS A 144 -22.77 2.66 -0.98
C HIS A 144 -21.31 2.19 -0.83
N THR A 145 -21.06 1.19 0.02
CA THR A 145 -19.73 0.76 0.44
C THR A 145 -19.62 -0.77 0.36
N GLU A 146 -18.53 -1.27 -0.24
CA GLU A 146 -18.15 -2.68 -0.21
C GLU A 146 -16.68 -2.79 0.23
N ILE A 147 -16.44 -3.51 1.33
CA ILE A 147 -15.12 -3.80 1.90
C ILE A 147 -14.94 -5.32 1.90
N PHE A 148 -13.90 -5.80 1.22
CA PHE A 148 -13.58 -7.22 1.19
C PHE A 148 -12.99 -7.70 2.53
N ALA A 149 -13.21 -8.98 2.85
CA ALA A 149 -12.55 -9.62 3.97
C ALA A 149 -11.06 -9.87 3.64
N TYR A 150 -10.19 -8.93 4.01
CA TYR A 150 -8.74 -9.03 3.79
C TYR A 150 -8.08 -10.05 4.72
N ASN A 151 -8.67 -10.28 5.90
CA ASN A 151 -8.52 -11.43 6.81
C ASN A 151 -7.17 -12.20 6.78
N GLY A 152 -6.05 -11.47 6.92
CA GLY A 152 -4.69 -12.01 6.97
C GLY A 152 -4.16 -12.24 8.40
N GLY A 153 -5.03 -12.42 9.40
CA GLY A 153 -4.65 -12.51 10.81
C GLY A 153 -4.45 -11.16 11.52
N LEU A 154 -3.98 -10.13 10.81
CA LEU A 154 -3.77 -8.77 11.35
C LEU A 154 -5.01 -8.16 12.01
N PHE A 155 -6.17 -8.32 11.36
CA PHE A 155 -7.47 -7.77 11.80
C PHE A 155 -8.28 -8.73 12.69
N LYS A 156 -7.76 -9.92 13.02
CA LYS A 156 -8.46 -10.81 13.98
C LYS A 156 -8.59 -10.14 15.35
N PRO A 157 -9.70 -10.37 16.08
CA PRO A 157 -9.88 -9.91 17.45
C PRO A 157 -8.67 -10.21 18.34
N ASP A 158 -8.40 -9.32 19.28
CA ASP A 158 -7.26 -9.36 20.17
C ASP A 158 -7.68 -8.89 21.56
N GLU A 159 -7.99 -9.84 22.45
CA GLU A 159 -8.59 -9.58 23.75
C GLU A 159 -7.84 -8.55 24.61
N ILE A 160 -6.51 -8.45 24.45
CA ILE A 160 -5.72 -7.46 25.17
C ILE A 160 -5.88 -6.11 24.48
N LEU A 161 -5.51 -6.01 23.19
CA LEU A 161 -5.52 -4.75 22.44
C LEU A 161 -6.91 -4.11 22.40
N ASP A 162 -7.95 -4.90 22.15
CA ASP A 162 -9.32 -4.42 22.00
C ASP A 162 -9.91 -3.89 23.33
N ASN A 163 -9.26 -4.15 24.47
CA ASN A 163 -9.60 -3.64 25.81
C ASN A 163 -8.62 -2.57 26.34
N LEU A 164 -7.61 -2.14 25.57
CA LEU A 164 -6.70 -1.07 26.00
C LEU A 164 -7.39 0.30 26.03
N VAL A 165 -7.08 1.08 27.07
CA VAL A 165 -7.43 2.50 27.17
C VAL A 165 -6.41 3.30 26.36
N ILE A 166 -6.87 4.02 25.35
CA ILE A 166 -6.06 4.86 24.46
C ILE A 166 -6.68 6.26 24.43
N SER A 167 -5.86 7.31 24.57
CA SER A 167 -6.31 8.69 24.44
C SER A 167 -6.72 9.01 23.00
N ASP A 168 -7.92 9.57 22.84
CA ASP A 168 -8.42 10.09 21.57
C ASP A 168 -7.46 11.14 20.97
N ASP A 169 -6.84 12.01 21.78
CA ASP A 169 -5.97 13.08 21.28
C ASP A 169 -4.74 12.52 20.53
N VAL A 170 -4.19 11.39 21.00
CA VAL A 170 -3.04 10.72 20.39
C VAL A 170 -3.45 10.09 19.06
N LEU A 171 -4.58 9.39 19.01
CA LEU A 171 -5.10 8.81 17.78
C LEU A 171 -5.49 9.88 16.76
N TYR A 172 -6.25 10.90 17.19
CA TYR A 172 -6.70 12.01 16.35
C TYR A 172 -5.53 12.71 15.65
N THR A 173 -4.56 13.16 16.44
CA THR A 173 -3.45 13.99 15.96
C THR A 173 -2.60 13.23 14.94
N HIS A 174 -2.28 11.97 15.23
CA HIS A 174 -1.36 11.20 14.39
C HIS A 174 -2.04 10.50 13.21
N ILE A 175 -3.28 10.00 13.35
CA ILE A 175 -4.01 9.41 12.21
C ILE A 175 -4.29 10.48 11.16
N LYS A 176 -4.78 11.66 11.57
CA LYS A 176 -5.02 12.77 10.65
C LYS A 176 -3.75 13.17 9.90
N LYS A 177 -2.63 13.28 10.61
CA LYS A 177 -1.33 13.62 10.01
C LYS A 177 -0.80 12.55 9.05
N LEU A 178 -0.99 11.27 9.36
CA LEU A 178 -0.52 10.19 8.50
C LEU A 178 -1.44 9.94 7.30
N ALA A 179 -2.74 10.21 7.42
CA ALA A 179 -3.69 10.11 6.32
C ALA A 179 -3.46 11.17 5.21
N ASP A 180 -2.76 12.26 5.50
CA ASP A 180 -2.46 13.33 4.52
C ASP A 180 -1.32 12.97 3.54
N TYR A 181 -0.69 11.79 3.65
CA TYR A 181 0.34 11.29 2.73
C TYR A 181 -0.27 10.38 1.64
N ASP A 182 0.22 10.43 0.40
CA ASP A 182 -0.17 9.47 -0.66
C ASP A 182 0.72 8.22 -0.61
N PHE A 183 0.16 7.11 -0.13
CA PHE A 183 0.83 5.82 0.06
C PHE A 183 1.08 5.03 -1.23
N LYS A 184 0.62 5.54 -2.38
CA LYS A 184 0.76 4.88 -3.67
C LYS A 184 1.69 5.62 -4.62
N SER A 185 1.70 6.94 -4.61
CA SER A 185 2.54 7.75 -5.51
C SER A 185 3.81 8.27 -4.83
N GLU A 186 3.75 8.65 -3.55
CA GLU A 186 4.89 9.25 -2.84
C GLU A 186 5.71 8.23 -2.03
N ILE A 187 5.19 7.00 -1.86
CA ILE A 187 5.73 5.99 -0.95
C ILE A 187 6.12 4.71 -1.72
N ASP A 188 7.39 4.60 -2.13
CA ASP A 188 7.99 3.37 -2.66
C ASP A 188 7.80 2.21 -1.66
N VAL A 189 7.44 1.01 -2.15
CA VAL A 189 7.29 -0.22 -1.34
C VAL A 189 8.55 -0.54 -0.51
N ASN A 190 9.74 -0.10 -0.97
CA ASN A 190 10.99 -0.20 -0.21
C ASN A 190 10.91 0.54 1.17
N ILE A 191 10.07 1.57 1.30
CA ILE A 191 9.82 2.33 2.53
C ILE A 191 9.06 1.48 3.54
N LEU A 192 8.00 0.77 3.12
CA LEU A 192 7.34 -0.18 4.01
C LEU A 192 8.36 -1.20 4.55
N GLY A 193 9.27 -1.64 3.67
CA GLY A 193 10.47 -2.40 4.01
C GLY A 193 11.26 -1.80 5.17
N HIS A 194 11.80 -0.58 5.05
CA HIS A 194 12.62 -0.02 6.14
C HIS A 194 11.82 0.45 7.37
N ILE A 195 10.50 0.71 7.27
CA ILE A 195 9.61 0.89 8.45
C ILE A 195 9.60 -0.42 9.26
N PHE A 196 9.37 -1.57 8.62
CA PHE A 196 9.42 -2.86 9.30
C PHE A 196 10.84 -3.21 9.79
N GLU A 197 11.88 -2.96 9.01
CA GLU A 197 13.26 -3.27 9.44
C GLU A 197 13.73 -2.42 10.64
N ASN A 198 13.34 -1.15 10.70
CA ASN A 198 13.66 -0.29 11.84
C ASN A 198 12.82 -0.65 13.07
N SER A 199 11.54 -1.01 12.88
CA SER A 199 10.67 -1.42 13.99
C SER A 199 11.24 -2.64 14.73
N LEU A 200 11.90 -3.57 14.01
CA LEU A 200 12.61 -4.73 14.58
C LEU A 200 13.78 -4.34 15.49
N ASN A 201 14.61 -3.37 15.09
CA ASN A 201 15.72 -2.88 15.91
C ASN A 201 15.20 -2.25 17.23
N GLU A 202 14.10 -1.49 17.15
CA GLU A 202 13.47 -0.87 18.33
C GLU A 202 12.94 -1.92 19.33
N ILE A 203 12.45 -3.08 18.87
CA ILE A 203 12.04 -4.18 19.76
C ILE A 203 13.23 -4.70 20.58
N ASP A 204 14.38 -4.85 19.93
CA ASP A 204 15.61 -5.29 20.60
C ASP A 204 16.09 -4.24 21.61
N GLU A 205 16.06 -2.95 21.27
CA GLU A 205 16.43 -1.87 22.19
C GLU A 205 15.56 -1.82 23.45
N ILE A 206 14.24 -2.03 23.31
CA ILE A 206 13.33 -2.04 24.45
C ILE A 206 13.55 -3.31 25.30
N LYS A 207 13.70 -4.49 24.68
CA LYS A 207 14.02 -5.73 25.41
C LYS A 207 15.32 -5.62 26.20
N ALA A 208 16.38 -5.09 25.59
CA ALA A 208 17.67 -4.94 26.24
C ALA A 208 17.61 -3.96 27.43
N LYS A 209 16.96 -2.81 27.26
CA LYS A 209 16.71 -1.85 28.36
C LYS A 209 15.93 -2.48 29.52
N MET A 210 14.94 -3.33 29.23
CA MET A 210 14.13 -4.00 30.26
C MET A 210 14.88 -5.15 30.97
N ASN A 211 15.77 -5.86 30.27
CA ASN A 211 16.63 -6.89 30.85
C ASN A 211 17.84 -6.33 31.63
N GLY A 212 18.11 -5.02 31.55
CA GLY A 212 19.35 -4.41 32.07
C GLY A 212 20.59 -4.75 31.22
N GLU A 213 20.40 -5.22 30.00
CA GLU A 213 21.46 -5.63 29.08
C GLU A 213 21.90 -4.45 28.21
N THR A 214 23.20 -4.13 28.20
CA THR A 214 23.76 -3.23 27.19
C THR A 214 23.83 -3.93 25.84
N LEU A 215 23.06 -3.45 24.87
CA LEU A 215 23.21 -3.82 23.46
C LEU A 215 24.59 -3.42 22.94
N GLU A 216 25.40 -4.41 22.58
CA GLU A 216 26.46 -4.16 21.63
C GLU A 216 25.84 -3.79 20.27
N LYS A 217 26.19 -2.60 19.77
CA LYS A 217 25.77 -2.10 18.44
C LYS A 217 26.22 -2.99 17.27
N SER A 218 27.00 -4.03 17.53
CA SER A 218 27.50 -5.04 16.60
C SER A 218 26.47 -6.15 16.26
N GLN A 219 25.49 -6.42 17.15
CA GLN A 219 24.61 -7.59 17.07
C GLN A 219 23.10 -7.26 17.09
N SER A 220 22.60 -6.42 16.17
CA SER A 220 21.14 -6.35 15.95
C SER A 220 20.62 -7.70 15.43
N LYS A 221 19.46 -8.19 15.91
CA LYS A 221 18.91 -9.48 15.44
C LYS A 221 18.68 -9.51 13.94
N ARG A 222 18.47 -8.35 13.31
CA ARG A 222 18.37 -8.21 11.86
C ARG A 222 19.52 -8.88 11.09
N LYS A 223 20.76 -8.82 11.59
CA LYS A 223 21.92 -9.55 11.03
C LYS A 223 21.93 -11.05 11.35
N LYS A 224 21.34 -11.46 12.48
CA LYS A 224 21.32 -12.83 13.02
C LYS A 224 20.20 -13.68 12.41
N ASP A 225 19.03 -13.08 12.22
CA ASP A 225 17.81 -13.70 11.70
C ASP A 225 17.68 -13.47 10.17
N GLY A 226 18.61 -12.73 9.55
CA GLY A 226 18.69 -12.54 8.10
C GLY A 226 17.56 -11.69 7.51
N VAL A 227 16.84 -10.92 8.32
CA VAL A 227 15.65 -10.17 7.90
C VAL A 227 16.05 -8.89 7.17
N PHE A 228 16.18 -9.00 5.85
CA PHE A 228 16.44 -7.89 4.94
C PHE A 228 15.36 -7.85 3.85
N TYR A 229 14.84 -6.65 3.57
CA TYR A 229 13.92 -6.48 2.46
C TYR A 229 14.66 -6.68 1.13
N THR A 230 14.20 -7.66 0.34
CA THR A 230 14.84 -8.00 -0.94
C THR A 230 14.61 -6.89 -1.97
N PRO A 231 15.66 -6.25 -2.51
CA PRO A 231 15.50 -5.12 -3.43
C PRO A 231 14.65 -5.45 -4.67
N LYS A 232 13.86 -4.47 -5.14
CA LYS A 232 12.96 -4.57 -6.31
C LYS A 232 13.60 -5.23 -7.55
N TYR A 233 14.89 -5.04 -7.80
CA TYR A 233 15.57 -5.65 -8.95
C TYR A 233 15.78 -7.16 -8.81
N ILE A 234 16.03 -7.66 -7.60
CA ILE A 234 16.16 -9.11 -7.31
C ILE A 234 14.78 -9.78 -7.43
N THR A 235 13.75 -9.21 -6.82
CA THR A 235 12.38 -9.76 -6.92
C THR A 235 11.88 -9.75 -8.38
N SER A 236 12.13 -8.68 -9.13
CA SER A 236 11.84 -8.62 -10.58
C SER A 236 12.57 -9.72 -11.36
N TYR A 237 13.86 -9.93 -11.09
CA TYR A 237 14.66 -10.97 -11.74
C TYR A 237 14.11 -12.38 -11.44
N ILE A 238 13.77 -12.68 -10.19
CA ILE A 238 13.18 -13.96 -9.78
C ILE A 238 11.84 -14.18 -10.50
N VAL A 239 10.94 -13.20 -10.49
CA VAL A 239 9.63 -13.30 -11.14
C VAL A 239 9.78 -13.51 -12.66
N GLN A 240 10.62 -12.72 -13.34
CA GLN A 240 10.87 -12.87 -14.77
C GLN A 240 11.41 -14.26 -15.13
N ASN A 241 12.34 -14.80 -14.33
CA ASN A 241 12.95 -16.10 -14.58
C ASN A 241 12.14 -17.31 -14.11
N THR A 242 11.02 -17.10 -13.42
CA THR A 242 10.13 -18.18 -12.93
C THR A 242 8.74 -18.06 -13.55
N ILE A 243 7.89 -17.21 -12.98
CA ILE A 243 6.50 -16.99 -13.43
C ILE A 243 6.47 -16.37 -14.83
N GLY A 244 7.40 -15.45 -15.14
CA GLY A 244 7.55 -14.83 -16.46
C GLY A 244 7.71 -15.87 -17.56
N LYS A 245 8.77 -16.69 -17.49
CA LYS A 245 9.00 -17.81 -18.42
C LYS A 245 7.79 -18.74 -18.55
N LEU A 246 7.14 -19.11 -17.43
CA LEU A 246 5.97 -19.98 -17.45
C LEU A 246 4.75 -19.32 -18.12
N CYS A 247 4.59 -18.00 -17.99
CA CYS A 247 3.60 -17.22 -18.72
C CYS A 247 3.93 -17.12 -20.21
N ASP A 248 5.20 -16.91 -20.57
CA ASP A 248 5.65 -16.85 -21.97
C ASP A 248 5.47 -18.20 -22.68
N ASP A 249 5.82 -19.32 -22.04
CA ASP A 249 5.59 -20.67 -22.55
C ASP A 249 4.10 -20.96 -22.78
N LYS A 250 3.23 -20.57 -21.83
CA LYS A 250 1.77 -20.71 -21.97
C LYS A 250 1.23 -19.81 -23.08
N LYS A 251 1.72 -18.58 -23.19
CA LYS A 251 1.34 -17.62 -24.22
C LYS A 251 1.72 -18.15 -25.60
N ALA A 252 2.96 -18.63 -25.78
CA ALA A 252 3.43 -19.28 -26.99
C ALA A 252 2.53 -20.46 -27.41
N ARG A 253 2.18 -21.35 -26.47
CA ARG A 253 1.25 -22.47 -26.72
C ARG A 253 -0.13 -21.99 -27.18
N LEU A 254 -0.69 -20.97 -26.53
CA LEU A 254 -1.99 -20.38 -26.89
C LEU A 254 -1.94 -19.74 -28.28
N THR A 255 -0.92 -18.93 -28.58
CA THR A 255 -0.76 -18.28 -29.89
C THR A 255 -0.47 -19.29 -31.02
N SER A 256 0.24 -20.38 -30.75
CA SER A 256 0.43 -21.48 -31.72
C SER A 256 -0.82 -22.34 -31.94
N SER A 257 -1.78 -22.32 -31.00
CA SER A 257 -3.04 -23.06 -31.09
C SER A 257 -4.20 -22.27 -31.72
N THR A 258 -3.98 -20.99 -32.07
CA THR A 258 -4.86 -20.20 -32.92
C THR A 258 -4.44 -20.35 -34.39
N PRO A 259 -5.07 -21.22 -35.19
CA PRO A 259 -4.87 -21.21 -36.63
C PRO A 259 -5.41 -19.90 -37.22
N ASN A 260 -4.76 -19.40 -38.28
CA ASN A 260 -5.20 -18.21 -39.02
C ASN A 260 -6.62 -18.39 -39.59
N THR A 261 -7.64 -17.96 -38.85
CA THR A 261 -9.00 -17.85 -39.39
C THR A 261 -9.18 -16.51 -40.10
N SER A 262 -8.84 -16.50 -41.39
CA SER A 262 -9.43 -15.55 -42.34
C SER A 262 -10.96 -15.65 -42.29
N PRO A 263 -11.72 -14.56 -42.49
CA PRO A 263 -13.13 -14.52 -42.11
C PRO A 263 -14.07 -15.09 -43.20
N THR A 264 -14.39 -16.39 -43.15
CA THR A 264 -15.49 -16.96 -43.96
C THR A 264 -16.34 -18.02 -43.25
N ALA A 265 -17.66 -17.89 -43.46
CA ALA A 265 -18.71 -18.93 -43.41
C ALA A 265 -19.03 -19.69 -42.10
N LYS A 266 -19.99 -19.11 -41.35
CA LYS A 266 -21.13 -19.77 -40.66
C LYS A 266 -21.12 -21.32 -40.51
N ARG A 267 -21.07 -21.81 -39.25
CA ARG A 267 -21.79 -23.04 -38.82
C ARG A 267 -22.05 -23.08 -37.29
N LYS A 268 -23.30 -23.31 -36.91
CA LYS A 268 -23.78 -23.83 -35.59
C LYS A 268 -24.11 -25.34 -35.79
N PRO A 269 -24.35 -26.19 -34.77
CA PRO A 269 -24.56 -25.97 -33.32
C PRO A 269 -23.34 -26.49 -32.50
N LYS A 270 -23.36 -26.92 -31.22
CA LYS A 270 -24.41 -27.27 -30.22
C LYS A 270 -23.88 -26.98 -28.80
N LYS A 271 -24.75 -27.02 -27.77
CA LYS A 271 -24.38 -26.79 -26.35
C LYS A 271 -23.87 -28.07 -25.68
N ASN A 272 -22.85 -27.94 -24.83
CA ASN A 272 -22.72 -28.67 -23.56
C ASN A 272 -22.10 -27.75 -22.51
N SER A 273 -22.35 -28.04 -21.22
CA SER A 273 -22.44 -27.00 -20.18
C SER A 273 -21.25 -26.92 -19.23
N ILE A 274 -20.68 -25.72 -19.08
CA ILE A 274 -20.04 -25.26 -17.83
C ILE A 274 -20.58 -23.84 -17.56
N LYS A 275 -21.04 -23.57 -16.33
CA LYS A 275 -21.65 -22.29 -15.92
C LYS A 275 -20.68 -21.47 -15.06
N THR A 276 -20.28 -20.29 -15.55
CA THR A 276 -19.95 -19.00 -14.87
C THR A 276 -18.97 -18.22 -15.76
N TYR A 277 -18.98 -16.89 -15.88
CA TYR A 277 -20.07 -15.90 -15.85
C TYR A 277 -19.69 -14.78 -16.87
N LYS A 278 -20.56 -13.81 -17.16
CA LYS A 278 -20.45 -12.92 -18.35
C LYS A 278 -19.23 -11.97 -18.35
N PRO A 279 -18.72 -11.64 -19.55
CA PRO A 279 -18.48 -10.25 -19.94
C PRO A 279 -19.49 -9.82 -21.02
N THR A 280 -20.00 -8.60 -20.90
CA THR A 280 -20.85 -7.93 -21.88
C THR A 280 -20.02 -7.51 -23.10
N ALA A 281 -20.30 -8.10 -24.26
CA ALA A 281 -19.63 -7.73 -25.50
C ALA A 281 -20.12 -6.35 -26.00
N HIS A 282 -19.31 -5.32 -25.82
CA HIS A 282 -19.25 -4.20 -26.77
C HIS A 282 -18.14 -4.52 -27.77
N GLY A 283 -18.49 -4.55 -29.06
CA GLY A 283 -17.55 -4.87 -30.13
C GLY A 283 -16.60 -3.71 -30.37
N TYR A 284 -15.44 -3.72 -29.70
CA TYR A 284 -14.33 -2.88 -30.09
C TYR A 284 -13.61 -3.51 -31.29
N LEU A 285 -13.52 -2.74 -32.38
CA LEU A 285 -12.44 -2.90 -33.35
C LEU A 285 -11.12 -2.94 -32.56
N ILE A 286 -10.26 -3.91 -32.83
CA ILE A 286 -8.88 -3.85 -32.34
C ILE A 286 -8.17 -2.76 -33.16
N LEU A 287 -8.32 -1.51 -32.72
CA LEU A 287 -7.44 -0.44 -33.13
C LEU A 287 -6.02 -0.81 -32.69
N PRO A 288 -4.99 -0.66 -33.54
CA PRO A 288 -3.62 -0.91 -33.14
C PRO A 288 -3.25 0.08 -32.02
N SER A 289 -3.04 -0.41 -30.80
CA SER A 289 -2.63 0.42 -29.67
C SER A 289 -1.19 0.92 -29.88
N ALA A 290 -1.05 2.16 -30.36
CA ALA A 290 0.23 2.83 -30.43
C ALA A 290 0.64 3.32 -29.03
N THR A 291 1.22 2.41 -28.25
CA THR A 291 1.81 2.75 -26.95
C THR A 291 3.23 3.27 -27.17
N LEU A 292 3.46 4.55 -26.90
CA LEU A 292 4.82 5.09 -26.88
C LEU A 292 5.45 4.80 -25.52
N ARG A 293 6.58 4.08 -25.53
CA ARG A 293 7.41 3.88 -24.33
C ARG A 293 8.54 4.89 -24.33
N VAL A 294 8.42 5.92 -23.48
CA VAL A 294 9.54 6.82 -23.21
C VAL A 294 10.43 6.14 -22.18
N VAL A 295 11.71 5.91 -22.50
CA VAL A 295 12.66 5.38 -21.50
C VAL A 295 13.05 6.50 -20.57
N VAL A 296 12.51 6.44 -19.36
CA VAL A 296 12.74 7.39 -18.27
C VAL A 296 12.89 6.56 -17.01
N GLY A 297 14.14 6.40 -16.57
CA GLY A 297 14.38 5.74 -15.29
C GLY A 297 13.88 6.62 -14.15
N ARG A 298 13.21 6.06 -13.14
CA ARG A 298 12.74 6.72 -11.90
C ARG A 298 12.44 8.22 -12.02
N PHE A 299 11.29 8.57 -12.60
CA PHE A 299 10.57 9.75 -12.12
C PHE A 299 10.02 9.45 -10.73
#